data_AF-A0A9P0GUT7-F1
#
_entry.id   AF-A0A9P0GUT7-F1
#
_cell.length_a   1.000
_cell.length_b   1.000
_cell.length_c   1.000
_cell.angle_alpha   90.00
_cell.angle_beta   90.00
_cell.angle_gamma   90.00
#
_symmetry.space_group_name_H-M   'P 1'
#
loop_
_entity.id
_entity.type
_entity.pdbx_description
1 polymer ?
#
loop_
_entity_poly.entity_id
_entity_poly.type
_entity_poly.pdbx_seq_one_letter_code
_entity_poly.pdbx_strand_id
1 'polypeptide(L)'
;MKFLCEKVIKLSRNNRPYSVKSPNVPWNVLFFGTDKFSLYSLESLNRERMNGSILNGIEIVTTCKGKSNPVKKYAVQNELVIHSWPFTVPKNVYDVGLVVSFGHLIPESVIARFPLGMLNVHASLLPRWRGAAPIIYALANGDSETGVTVMRIKPDHFDIGDIVMQKKISISQDTQMPQLHKELGHLGADCLISTLRNLPNLLENAVPQPNTGVTFAPKIMPEFAVVDWNSMTSNQVYNLYRSLKGLQSPTTSWSGLQMKLTDLEDCGHCGVLEDCEMSPGYVKYDKTNRTLIVTCASHSHIRVRQVQVHGRKVMSATDFNNGFVMKELASKRYFKYIDCISYLRTCFSTTL
;
A
#
# COMPACT_ATOMS: atom_id res chain seq x y z
N MET A 1 73.40 15.29 -1.88
CA MET A 1 73.49 16.56 -1.11
C MET A 1 73.01 17.68 -2.02
N LYS A 2 72.12 18.56 -1.51
CA LYS A 2 71.43 19.70 -2.15
C LYS A 2 70.01 19.46 -2.70
N PHE A 3 69.08 19.79 -1.81
CA PHE A 3 67.75 20.35 -2.03
C PHE A 3 67.77 21.57 -2.96
N LEU A 4 66.65 21.79 -3.67
CA LEU A 4 65.93 23.06 -3.98
C LEU A 4 64.87 22.71 -5.04
N CYS A 5 63.59 22.51 -4.69
CA CYS A 5 62.54 23.52 -4.53
C CYS A 5 62.42 24.47 -5.74
N GLU A 6 61.38 24.32 -6.57
CA GLU A 6 60.46 25.44 -6.91
C GLU A 6 59.32 25.07 -7.90
N LYS A 7 58.18 25.73 -7.67
CA LYS A 7 57.05 26.04 -8.58
C LYS A 7 55.99 24.96 -8.85
N VAL A 8 55.13 24.77 -7.86
CA VAL A 8 53.71 24.43 -8.09
C VAL A 8 52.99 25.69 -8.58
N ILE A 9 52.48 25.65 -9.80
CA ILE A 9 51.59 26.67 -10.38
C ILE A 9 50.26 26.63 -9.63
N LYS A 10 50.01 27.61 -8.77
CA LYS A 10 48.67 27.89 -8.23
C LYS A 10 47.79 28.43 -9.35
N LEU A 11 46.94 27.59 -9.91
CA LEU A 11 45.77 28.04 -10.66
C LEU A 11 44.78 28.67 -9.67
N SER A 12 44.79 29.99 -9.63
CA SER A 12 43.77 30.83 -9.00
C SER A 12 42.40 30.50 -9.62
N ARG A 13 41.60 29.68 -8.92
CA ARG A 13 40.15 29.63 -9.15
C ARG A 13 39.52 30.71 -8.28
N ASN A 14 39.12 31.80 -8.91
CA ASN A 14 38.19 32.78 -8.36
C ASN A 14 36.84 32.11 -8.08
N ASN A 15 36.73 31.34 -7.00
CA ASN A 15 35.45 30.96 -6.42
C ASN A 15 35.03 32.07 -5.46
N ARG A 16 34.25 33.02 -5.97
CA ARG A 16 33.41 33.85 -5.11
C ARG A 16 32.52 32.89 -4.32
N PRO A 17 32.42 32.99 -2.98
CA PRO A 17 31.41 32.24 -2.27
C PRO A 17 30.07 32.83 -2.70
N TYR A 18 29.30 32.08 -3.48
CA TYR A 18 27.87 32.31 -3.52
C TYR A 18 27.38 32.10 -2.10
N SER A 19 27.11 33.21 -1.41
CA SER A 19 26.33 33.23 -0.18
C SER A 19 25.03 32.48 -0.48
N VAL A 20 24.93 31.25 0.01
CA VAL A 20 23.69 30.48 -0.02
C VAL A 20 22.77 31.20 0.95
N LYS A 21 21.89 32.04 0.40
CA LYS A 21 20.76 32.57 1.18
C LYS A 21 20.03 31.38 1.78
N SER A 22 19.79 31.42 3.08
CA SER A 22 18.89 30.50 3.76
C SER A 22 17.57 30.39 2.98
N PRO A 23 16.99 29.20 2.84
CA PRO A 23 15.77 29.04 2.06
C PRO A 23 14.61 29.73 2.77
N ASN A 24 13.95 30.66 2.09
CA ASN A 24 12.80 31.39 2.62
C ASN A 24 11.56 30.49 2.59
N VAL A 25 11.38 29.73 3.67
CA VAL A 25 10.04 29.37 4.16
C VAL A 25 9.25 30.68 4.32
N PRO A 26 7.96 30.76 3.93
CA PRO A 26 7.05 29.64 3.63
C PRO A 26 6.93 29.24 2.14
N TRP A 27 6.66 27.95 1.87
CA TRP A 27 6.66 27.31 0.54
C TRP A 27 5.32 27.43 -0.21
N ASN A 28 5.36 27.56 -1.54
CA ASN A 28 4.21 27.38 -2.43
C ASN A 28 4.20 25.95 -3.00
N VAL A 29 3.13 25.20 -2.73
CA VAL A 29 3.05 23.76 -3.02
C VAL A 29 1.95 23.45 -4.02
N LEU A 30 2.25 22.56 -4.98
CA LEU A 30 1.22 21.88 -5.77
C LEU A 30 1.10 20.43 -5.30
N PHE A 31 -0.05 20.07 -4.75
CA PHE A 31 -0.31 18.75 -4.19
C PHE A 31 -1.09 17.87 -5.17
N PHE A 32 -0.65 16.64 -5.37
CA PHE A 32 -1.25 15.64 -6.26
C PHE A 32 -1.73 14.46 -5.42
N GLY A 33 -3.04 14.20 -5.41
CA GLY A 33 -3.62 13.09 -4.65
C GLY A 33 -5.10 12.89 -4.96
N THR A 34 -5.61 11.69 -4.70
CA THR A 34 -6.96 11.29 -5.12
C THR A 34 -7.76 10.53 -4.06
N ASP A 35 -7.10 9.80 -3.16
CA ASP A 35 -7.75 8.84 -2.27
C ASP A 35 -7.70 9.23 -0.78
N LYS A 36 -8.20 8.33 0.07
CA LYS A 36 -8.21 8.54 1.52
C LYS A 36 -6.80 8.56 2.12
N PHE A 37 -5.82 7.88 1.53
CA PHE A 37 -4.44 7.89 2.01
C PHE A 37 -3.83 9.29 1.81
N SER A 38 -4.01 9.85 0.62
CA SER A 38 -3.53 11.20 0.28
C SER A 38 -4.22 12.31 1.07
N LEU A 39 -5.48 12.09 1.52
CA LEU A 39 -6.21 13.06 2.33
C LEU A 39 -5.50 13.39 3.66
N TYR A 40 -4.87 12.41 4.32
CA TYR A 40 -4.16 12.66 5.58
C TYR A 40 -3.04 13.70 5.44
N SER A 41 -2.29 13.62 4.33
CA SER A 41 -1.25 14.60 4.00
C SER A 41 -1.84 15.96 3.68
N LEU A 42 -2.91 16.01 2.87
CA LEU A 42 -3.57 17.27 2.51
C LEU A 42 -4.14 18.01 3.75
N GLU A 43 -4.81 17.30 4.64
CA GLU A 43 -5.34 17.88 5.89
C GLU A 43 -4.23 18.51 6.74
N SER A 44 -3.08 17.84 6.83
CA SER A 44 -1.93 18.33 7.59
C SER A 44 -1.26 19.53 6.92
N LEU A 45 -1.11 19.50 5.60
CA LEU A 45 -0.59 20.63 4.83
C LEU A 45 -1.50 21.86 4.95
N ASN A 46 -2.82 21.69 4.80
CA ASN A 46 -3.76 22.80 4.90
C ASN A 46 -3.76 23.43 6.31
N ARG A 47 -3.61 22.61 7.36
CA ARG A 47 -3.42 23.10 8.74
C ARG A 47 -2.15 23.94 8.90
N GLU A 48 -1.03 23.48 8.36
CA GLU A 48 0.21 24.27 8.39
C GLU A 48 0.12 25.56 7.56
N ARG A 49 -0.62 25.56 6.44
CA ARG A 49 -0.94 26.78 5.68
C ARG A 49 -1.74 27.77 6.52
N MET A 50 -2.80 27.32 7.20
CA MET A 50 -3.61 28.20 8.04
C MET A 50 -2.82 28.79 9.21
N ASN A 51 -1.84 28.04 9.73
CA ASN A 51 -0.94 28.51 10.78
C ASN A 51 0.17 29.44 10.26
N GLY A 52 0.37 29.55 8.94
CA GLY A 52 1.41 30.37 8.31
C GLY A 52 2.85 29.92 8.60
N SER A 53 3.05 28.68 9.06
CA SER A 53 4.34 28.20 9.57
C SER A 53 5.31 27.81 8.45
N ILE A 54 4.86 26.93 7.55
CA ILE A 54 5.71 26.32 6.52
C ILE A 54 5.20 26.51 5.09
N LEU A 55 3.92 26.87 4.90
CA LEU A 55 3.30 27.01 3.58
C LEU A 55 2.73 28.41 3.40
N ASN A 56 3.05 29.02 2.25
CA ASN A 56 2.46 30.27 1.79
C ASN A 56 1.15 29.97 1.03
N GLY A 57 1.15 28.90 0.24
CA GLY A 57 0.02 28.49 -0.56
C GLY A 57 0.04 26.99 -0.86
N ILE A 58 -1.15 26.42 -1.03
CA ILE A 58 -1.33 25.06 -1.53
C ILE A 58 -2.45 25.05 -2.56
N GLU A 59 -2.18 24.43 -3.70
CA GLU A 59 -3.18 24.13 -4.72
C GLU A 59 -3.19 22.64 -5.01
N ILE A 60 -4.31 22.12 -5.49
CA ILE A 60 -4.58 20.69 -5.57
C ILE A 60 -4.74 20.27 -7.02
N VAL A 61 -4.03 19.23 -7.44
CA VAL A 61 -4.26 18.50 -8.69
C VAL A 61 -4.87 17.15 -8.34
N THR A 62 -6.05 16.87 -8.88
CA THR A 62 -6.75 15.61 -8.61
C THR A 62 -7.53 15.14 -9.83
N THR A 63 -7.95 13.87 -9.84
CA THR A 63 -8.87 13.38 -10.88
C THR A 63 -10.30 13.80 -10.55
N CYS A 64 -10.93 14.56 -11.44
CA CYS A 64 -12.32 15.00 -11.26
C CYS A 64 -13.38 13.96 -11.67
N LYS A 65 -12.94 12.77 -12.13
CA LYS A 65 -13.81 11.68 -12.58
C LYS A 65 -14.14 10.76 -11.40
N GLY A 66 -15.42 10.61 -11.06
CA GLY A 66 -15.92 9.68 -10.03
C GLY A 66 -16.58 10.37 -8.83
N LYS A 67 -17.64 9.75 -8.29
CA LYS A 67 -18.52 10.33 -7.23
C LYS A 67 -17.92 10.37 -5.82
N SER A 68 -16.75 9.77 -5.58
CA SER A 68 -16.19 9.58 -4.23
C SER A 68 -14.70 9.91 -4.13
N ASN A 69 -14.27 11.05 -4.67
CA ASN A 69 -12.91 11.56 -4.48
C ASN A 69 -12.85 12.35 -3.15
N PRO A 70 -12.26 11.79 -2.08
CA PRO A 70 -12.18 12.45 -0.78
C PRO A 70 -11.33 13.73 -0.80
N VAL A 71 -10.27 13.77 -1.60
CA VAL A 71 -9.41 14.96 -1.75
C VAL A 71 -10.18 16.12 -2.36
N LYS A 72 -10.91 15.88 -3.46
CA LYS A 72 -11.76 16.90 -4.08
C LYS A 72 -12.82 17.42 -3.10
N LYS A 73 -13.48 16.51 -2.37
CA LYS A 73 -14.50 16.90 -1.39
C LYS A 73 -13.92 17.80 -0.31
N TYR A 74 -12.78 17.41 0.27
CA TYR A 74 -12.11 18.20 1.31
C TYR A 74 -11.65 19.56 0.77
N ALA A 75 -11.05 19.59 -0.42
CA ALA A 75 -10.56 20.83 -1.04
C ALA A 75 -11.69 21.84 -1.28
N VAL A 76 -12.86 21.41 -1.77
CA VAL A 76 -14.04 22.28 -1.92
C VAL A 76 -14.52 22.82 -0.57
N GLN A 77 -14.57 21.98 0.46
CA GLN A 77 -15.03 22.38 1.80
C GLN A 77 -14.10 23.39 2.49
N ASN A 78 -12.82 23.43 2.12
CA ASN A 78 -11.81 24.30 2.69
C ASN A 78 -11.38 25.41 1.71
N GLU A 79 -12.16 25.64 0.65
CA GLU A 79 -11.94 26.71 -0.34
C GLU A 79 -10.53 26.67 -0.97
N LEU A 80 -9.99 25.47 -1.18
CA LEU A 80 -8.71 25.28 -1.85
C LEU A 80 -8.89 25.28 -3.37
N VAL A 81 -7.90 25.84 -4.09
CA VAL A 81 -7.88 25.83 -5.55
C VAL A 81 -7.65 24.39 -6.06
N ILE A 82 -8.50 23.94 -6.98
CA ILE A 82 -8.46 22.59 -7.54
C ILE A 82 -8.28 22.67 -9.05
N HIS A 83 -7.31 21.90 -9.54
CA HIS A 83 -7.02 21.66 -10.95
C HIS A 83 -7.35 20.21 -11.31
N SER A 84 -7.95 20.02 -12.48
CA SER A 84 -8.23 18.67 -12.97
C SER A 84 -7.01 18.10 -13.69
N TRP A 85 -6.66 16.85 -13.40
CA TRP A 85 -5.64 16.13 -14.17
C TRP A 85 -6.18 15.68 -15.55
N PRO A 86 -5.44 15.88 -16.65
CA PRO A 86 -4.10 16.47 -16.75
C PRO A 86 -4.11 18.00 -16.60
N PHE A 87 -3.10 18.55 -15.91
CA PHE A 87 -2.96 19.98 -15.65
C PHE A 87 -1.62 20.52 -16.18
N THR A 88 -1.66 21.64 -16.89
CA THR A 88 -0.46 22.33 -17.38
C THR A 88 0.12 23.21 -16.27
N VAL A 89 1.14 22.70 -15.59
CA VAL A 89 1.77 23.41 -14.47
C VAL A 89 2.55 24.64 -14.98
N PRO A 90 2.21 25.87 -14.53
CA PRO A 90 2.95 27.07 -14.88
C PRO A 90 4.37 27.03 -14.29
N LYS A 91 5.33 27.64 -15.00
CA LYS A 91 6.74 27.62 -14.61
C LYS A 91 6.99 28.56 -13.42
N ASN A 92 7.73 28.08 -12.41
CA ASN A 92 8.19 28.88 -11.26
C ASN A 92 7.07 29.52 -10.42
N VAL A 93 5.86 28.96 -10.45
CA VAL A 93 4.75 29.38 -9.57
C VAL A 93 4.76 28.60 -8.26
N TYR A 94 5.14 27.33 -8.30
CA TYR A 94 5.24 26.46 -7.14
C TYR A 94 6.69 26.04 -6.92
N ASP A 95 7.10 25.99 -5.66
CA ASP A 95 8.47 25.65 -5.27
C ASP A 95 8.73 24.15 -5.34
N VAL A 96 7.74 23.34 -4.92
CA VAL A 96 7.82 21.88 -4.85
C VAL A 96 6.47 21.23 -5.18
N GLY A 97 6.51 20.11 -5.91
CA GLY A 97 5.35 19.27 -6.16
C GLY A 97 5.30 18.10 -5.19
N LEU A 98 4.15 17.84 -4.57
CA LEU A 98 3.99 16.75 -3.60
C LEU A 98 2.99 15.73 -4.13
N VAL A 99 3.42 14.49 -4.34
CA VAL A 99 2.58 13.39 -4.80
C VAL A 99 2.32 12.44 -3.65
N VAL A 100 1.05 12.10 -3.44
CA VAL A 100 0.63 11.10 -2.45
C VAL A 100 -0.53 10.33 -3.06
N SER A 101 -0.36 9.01 -3.25
CA SER A 101 -1.39 8.10 -3.76
C SER A 101 -2.26 8.70 -4.90
N PHE A 102 -1.59 9.22 -5.93
CA PHE A 102 -2.25 9.92 -7.04
C PHE A 102 -2.72 8.98 -8.16
N GLY A 103 -2.01 7.86 -8.36
CA GLY A 103 -2.37 6.83 -9.34
C GLY A 103 -2.00 7.13 -10.80
N HIS A 104 -1.24 8.20 -11.05
CA HIS A 104 -0.75 8.55 -12.37
C HIS A 104 0.77 8.68 -12.40
N LEU A 105 1.37 8.28 -13.52
CA LEU A 105 2.75 8.61 -13.83
C LEU A 105 2.84 10.11 -14.11
N ILE A 106 3.81 10.78 -13.50
CA ILE A 106 4.04 12.21 -13.71
C ILE A 106 5.05 12.39 -14.84
N PRO A 107 4.69 13.05 -15.96
CA PRO A 107 5.61 13.29 -17.06
C PRO A 107 6.79 14.18 -16.66
N GLU A 108 7.95 13.99 -17.28
CA GLU A 108 9.14 14.83 -17.07
C GLU A 108 8.83 16.32 -17.26
N SER A 109 7.99 16.65 -18.24
CA SER A 109 7.56 18.03 -18.54
C SER A 109 6.81 18.72 -17.39
N VAL A 110 6.22 17.94 -16.48
CA VAL A 110 5.58 18.41 -15.24
C VAL A 110 6.61 18.48 -14.12
N ILE A 111 7.44 17.45 -13.95
CA ILE A 111 8.49 17.40 -12.92
C ILE A 111 9.44 18.60 -13.04
N ALA A 112 9.84 18.94 -14.27
CA ALA A 112 10.76 20.05 -14.57
C ALA A 112 10.18 21.46 -14.27
N ARG A 113 8.92 21.58 -13.86
CA ARG A 113 8.29 22.87 -13.53
C ARG A 113 8.57 23.34 -12.10
N PHE A 114 9.07 22.46 -11.24
CA PHE A 114 9.31 22.72 -9.82
C PHE A 114 10.80 22.94 -9.54
N PRO A 115 11.22 24.12 -9.04
CA PRO A 115 12.63 24.40 -8.72
C PRO A 115 13.26 23.41 -7.74
N LEU A 116 12.50 22.91 -6.77
CA LEU A 116 12.96 21.91 -5.79
C LEU A 116 12.59 20.46 -6.20
N GLY A 117 12.06 20.29 -7.41
CA GLY A 117 11.57 19.02 -7.93
C GLY A 117 10.25 18.59 -7.32
N MET A 118 9.96 17.29 -7.46
CA MET A 118 8.76 16.68 -6.88
C MET A 118 9.13 15.56 -5.92
N LEU A 119 8.34 15.44 -4.86
CA LEU A 119 8.45 14.39 -3.85
C LEU A 119 7.24 13.47 -3.88
N ASN A 120 7.44 12.18 -3.63
CA ASN A 120 6.37 11.21 -3.39
C ASN A 120 6.41 10.71 -1.94
N VAL A 121 5.24 10.54 -1.33
CA VAL A 121 5.08 9.81 -0.07
C VAL A 121 4.65 8.39 -0.37
N HIS A 122 5.54 7.43 -0.15
CA HIS A 122 5.33 6.02 -0.44
C HIS A 122 5.14 5.20 0.85
N ALA A 123 4.10 4.37 0.92
CA ALA A 123 3.70 3.66 2.13
C ALA A 123 4.45 2.32 2.35
N SER A 124 5.78 2.35 2.19
CA SER A 124 6.67 1.25 2.56
C SER A 124 8.08 1.75 2.87
N LEU A 125 8.93 0.85 3.36
CA LEU A 125 10.37 1.05 3.49
C LEU A 125 11.07 0.68 2.17
N LEU A 126 11.22 1.65 1.27
CA LEU A 126 11.93 1.44 0.00
C LEU A 126 13.37 0.96 0.25
N PRO A 127 13.88 -0.01 -0.56
CA PRO A 127 13.36 -0.41 -1.88
C PRO A 127 12.31 -1.54 -1.85
N ARG A 128 11.89 -2.01 -0.66
CA ARG A 128 10.85 -3.04 -0.54
C ARG A 128 9.49 -2.45 -0.92
N TRP A 129 8.68 -3.24 -1.62
CA TRP A 129 7.31 -2.92 -2.02
C TRP A 129 7.15 -1.66 -2.90
N ARG A 130 7.95 -1.54 -3.96
CA ARG A 130 7.70 -0.57 -5.05
C ARG A 130 6.39 -0.87 -5.76
N GLY A 131 5.56 0.13 -6.06
CA GLY A 131 4.33 -0.03 -6.83
C GLY A 131 3.06 0.38 -6.10
N ALA A 132 1.92 -0.07 -6.63
CA ALA A 132 0.60 0.47 -6.30
C ALA A 132 -0.01 0.01 -4.97
N ALA A 133 0.41 -1.12 -4.39
CA ALA A 133 -0.27 -1.72 -3.23
C ALA A 133 0.64 -2.10 -2.04
N PRO A 134 1.61 -1.27 -1.62
CA PRO A 134 2.64 -1.66 -0.65
C PRO A 134 2.09 -2.15 0.69
N ILE A 135 1.04 -1.51 1.21
CA ILE A 135 0.43 -1.84 2.50
C ILE A 135 -0.16 -3.26 2.49
N ILE A 136 -0.83 -3.63 1.40
CA ILE A 136 -1.46 -4.94 1.23
C ILE A 136 -0.36 -6.01 1.14
N TYR A 137 0.70 -5.76 0.36
CA TYR A 137 1.80 -6.70 0.23
C TYR A 137 2.57 -6.90 1.54
N ALA A 138 2.82 -5.84 2.31
CA ALA A 138 3.47 -5.96 3.62
C ALA A 138 2.67 -6.89 4.56
N LEU A 139 1.35 -6.71 4.63
CA LEU A 139 0.47 -7.57 5.44
C LEU A 139 0.40 -9.01 4.90
N ALA A 140 0.22 -9.17 3.59
CA ALA A 140 0.08 -10.48 2.95
C ALA A 140 1.35 -11.34 3.07
N ASN A 141 2.51 -10.71 3.10
CA ASN A 141 3.81 -11.39 3.28
C ASN A 141 4.21 -11.55 4.75
N GLY A 142 3.39 -11.09 5.69
CA GLY A 142 3.65 -11.24 7.12
C GLY A 142 4.82 -10.39 7.62
N ASP A 143 5.09 -9.25 6.99
CA ASP A 143 6.16 -8.35 7.42
C ASP A 143 5.89 -7.90 8.87
N SER A 144 6.93 -7.91 9.72
CA SER A 144 6.86 -7.47 11.12
C SER A 144 7.12 -5.97 11.29
N GLU A 145 7.63 -5.31 10.25
CA GLU A 145 7.80 -3.86 10.18
C GLU A 145 7.49 -3.35 8.78
N THR A 146 7.04 -2.09 8.72
CA THR A 146 6.87 -1.33 7.48
C THR A 146 7.14 0.14 7.79
N GLY A 147 6.74 1.07 6.94
CA GLY A 147 6.90 2.47 7.20
C GLY A 147 6.49 3.34 6.04
N VAL A 148 6.96 4.58 6.08
CA VAL A 148 6.81 5.54 5.00
C VAL A 148 8.19 5.98 4.52
N THR A 149 8.32 6.09 3.21
CA THR A 149 9.44 6.73 2.55
C THR A 149 8.97 7.99 1.84
N VAL A 150 9.58 9.14 2.12
CA VAL A 150 9.52 10.33 1.26
C VAL A 150 10.69 10.24 0.30
N MET A 151 10.42 10.27 -0.99
CA MET A 151 11.43 10.13 -2.04
C MET A 151 11.29 11.20 -3.12
N ARG A 152 12.36 11.46 -3.86
CA ARG A 152 12.28 12.22 -5.12
C ARG A 152 11.51 11.44 -6.16
N ILE A 153 10.85 12.14 -7.09
CA ILE A 153 10.26 11.50 -8.28
C ILE A 153 11.28 11.51 -9.40
N LYS A 154 11.42 10.37 -10.09
CA LYS A 154 12.16 10.27 -11.37
C LYS A 154 11.14 10.09 -12.51
N PRO A 155 11.42 10.62 -13.70
CA PRO A 155 10.56 10.39 -14.85
C PRO A 155 10.51 8.90 -15.24
N ASP A 156 9.41 8.52 -15.90
CA ASP A 156 9.20 7.22 -16.57
C ASP A 156 9.18 5.97 -15.68
N HIS A 157 9.47 6.08 -14.39
CA HIS A 157 9.52 4.94 -13.46
C HIS A 157 8.88 5.27 -12.11
N PHE A 158 8.12 4.33 -11.57
CA PHE A 158 7.55 4.43 -10.23
C PHE A 158 8.55 3.99 -9.17
N ASP A 159 8.60 4.73 -8.06
CA ASP A 159 9.21 4.30 -6.80
C ASP A 159 10.71 3.95 -6.83
N ILE A 160 11.47 4.55 -7.75
CA ILE A 160 12.94 4.37 -7.88
C ILE A 160 13.77 5.60 -7.47
N GLY A 161 13.12 6.68 -7.09
CA GLY A 161 13.81 7.92 -6.78
C GLY A 161 14.57 7.87 -5.46
N ASP A 162 15.46 8.84 -5.28
CA ASP A 162 16.35 8.89 -4.12
C ASP A 162 15.52 9.14 -2.85
N ILE A 163 15.87 8.44 -1.77
CA ILE A 163 15.22 8.54 -0.47
C ILE A 163 15.62 9.85 0.20
N VAL A 164 14.62 10.66 0.55
CA VAL A 164 14.77 11.93 1.26
C VAL A 164 14.59 11.73 2.76
N MET A 165 13.61 10.92 3.15
CA MET A 165 13.32 10.56 4.54
C MET A 165 12.66 9.19 4.57
N GLN A 166 12.92 8.41 5.61
CA GLN A 166 12.24 7.16 5.84
C GLN A 166 11.96 6.98 7.33
N LYS A 167 10.77 6.51 7.69
CA LYS A 167 10.39 6.24 9.08
C LYS A 167 9.64 4.92 9.18
N LYS A 168 10.07 4.07 10.12
CA LYS A 168 9.53 2.73 10.33
C LYS A 168 8.52 2.65 11.46
N ILE A 169 7.64 1.66 11.37
CA ILE A 169 6.70 1.22 12.40
C ILE A 169 6.63 -0.31 12.44
N SER A 170 6.31 -0.87 13.59
CA SER A 170 6.08 -2.30 13.74
C SER A 170 4.67 -2.68 13.29
N ILE A 171 4.51 -3.88 12.72
CA ILE A 171 3.22 -4.47 12.37
C ILE A 171 2.94 -5.59 13.37
N SER A 172 1.83 -5.49 14.11
CA SER A 172 1.36 -6.62 14.94
C SER A 172 0.79 -7.74 14.06
N GLN A 173 0.82 -8.97 14.56
CA GLN A 173 0.26 -10.14 13.87
C GLN A 173 -1.24 -9.98 13.56
N ASP A 174 -1.96 -9.22 14.39
CA ASP A 174 -3.39 -8.95 14.22
C ASP A 174 -3.70 -7.63 13.53
N THR A 175 -2.69 -6.83 13.16
CA THR A 175 -2.91 -5.60 12.40
C THR A 175 -3.55 -5.96 11.05
N GLN A 176 -4.69 -5.34 10.75
CA GLN A 176 -5.41 -5.51 9.48
C GLN A 176 -5.29 -4.24 8.62
N MET A 177 -5.64 -4.37 7.33
CA MET A 177 -5.48 -3.31 6.34
C MET A 177 -6.01 -1.94 6.80
N PRO A 178 -7.27 -1.81 7.28
CA PRO A 178 -7.82 -0.49 7.62
C PRO A 178 -7.04 0.23 8.72
N GLN A 179 -6.52 -0.51 9.70
CA GLN A 179 -5.71 0.00 10.79
C GLN A 179 -4.36 0.49 10.26
N LEU A 180 -3.63 -0.38 9.54
CA LEU A 180 -2.31 -0.05 9.02
C LEU A 180 -2.35 1.10 8.01
N HIS A 181 -3.38 1.15 7.16
CA HIS A 181 -3.58 2.26 6.22
C HIS A 181 -3.78 3.58 6.94
N LYS A 182 -4.59 3.62 8.00
CA LYS A 182 -4.79 4.84 8.79
C LYS A 182 -3.48 5.28 9.45
N GLU A 183 -2.77 4.34 10.07
CA GLU A 183 -1.51 4.62 10.77
C GLU A 183 -0.43 5.14 9.81
N LEU A 184 -0.22 4.47 8.68
CA LEU A 184 0.72 4.91 7.65
C LEU A 184 0.31 6.22 6.97
N GLY A 185 -0.99 6.49 6.84
CA GLY A 185 -1.49 7.77 6.33
C GLY A 185 -1.10 8.94 7.23
N HIS A 186 -1.30 8.79 8.54
CA HIS A 186 -0.85 9.79 9.52
C HIS A 186 0.69 9.91 9.56
N LEU A 187 1.40 8.78 9.60
CA LEU A 187 2.86 8.77 9.56
C LEU A 187 3.40 9.48 8.31
N GLY A 188 2.78 9.27 7.16
CA GLY A 188 3.19 9.89 5.91
C GLY A 188 2.93 11.39 5.87
N ALA A 189 1.82 11.84 6.46
CA ALA A 189 1.58 13.26 6.68
C ALA A 189 2.67 13.87 7.57
N ASP A 190 3.00 13.24 8.70
CA ASP A 190 4.04 13.72 9.63
C ASP A 190 5.41 13.78 8.96
N CYS A 191 5.78 12.75 8.20
CA CYS A 191 7.05 12.70 7.45
C CYS A 191 7.10 13.80 6.40
N LEU A 192 5.99 14.07 5.71
CA LEU A 192 5.91 15.13 4.71
C LEU A 192 6.09 16.51 5.33
N ILE A 193 5.40 16.81 6.44
CA ILE A 193 5.55 18.08 7.16
C ILE A 193 6.99 18.23 7.69
N SER A 194 7.56 17.17 8.27
CA SER A 194 8.94 17.17 8.75
C SER A 194 9.94 17.40 7.61
N THR A 195 9.67 16.83 6.45
CA THR A 195 10.46 17.04 5.25
C THR A 195 10.41 18.50 4.80
N LEU A 196 9.23 19.11 4.73
CA LEU A 196 9.06 20.51 4.33
C LEU A 196 9.75 21.51 5.28
N ARG A 197 9.81 21.20 6.59
CA ARG A 197 10.51 22.03 7.59
C ARG A 197 12.02 22.11 7.38
N ASN A 198 12.63 21.08 6.80
CA ASN A 198 14.08 21.01 6.57
C ASN A 198 14.41 20.62 5.12
N LEU A 199 13.59 21.08 4.17
CA LEU A 199 13.57 20.54 2.81
C LEU A 199 14.93 20.65 2.11
N PRO A 200 15.62 21.79 2.07
CA PRO A 200 16.84 21.90 1.26
C PRO A 200 17.98 21.03 1.76
N ASN A 201 18.16 20.93 3.08
CA ASN A 201 19.14 20.03 3.67
C ASN A 201 18.78 18.56 3.40
N LEU A 202 17.50 18.17 3.50
CA LEU A 202 17.10 16.79 3.20
C LEU A 202 17.23 16.44 1.71
N LEU A 203 17.01 17.41 0.82
CA LEU A 203 17.23 17.22 -0.62
C LEU A 203 18.71 17.08 -0.97
N GLU A 204 19.59 17.84 -0.31
CA GLU A 204 21.05 17.75 -0.48
C GLU A 204 21.60 16.40 -0.01
N ASN A 205 21.02 15.85 1.07
CA ASN A 205 21.40 14.57 1.66
C ASN A 205 20.57 13.38 1.17
N ALA A 206 19.77 13.55 0.10
CA ALA A 206 18.97 12.46 -0.44
C ALA A 206 19.87 11.33 -0.97
N VAL A 207 19.54 10.08 -0.63
CA VAL A 207 20.38 8.92 -0.95
C VAL A 207 19.73 8.02 -2.01
N PRO A 208 20.49 7.51 -2.99
CA PRO A 208 19.96 6.50 -3.90
C PRO A 208 19.45 5.27 -3.13
N GLN A 209 18.37 4.67 -3.63
CA GLN A 209 17.89 3.40 -3.06
C GLN A 209 18.95 2.30 -3.23
N PRO A 210 19.11 1.39 -2.25
CA PRO A 210 19.99 0.25 -2.40
C PRO A 210 19.46 -0.72 -3.48
N ASN A 211 20.37 -1.42 -4.14
CA ASN A 211 20.03 -2.43 -5.15
C ASN A 211 19.54 -3.76 -4.53
N THR A 212 19.87 -4.01 -3.26
CA THR A 212 19.47 -5.20 -2.52
C THR A 212 18.12 -4.99 -1.83
N GLY A 213 17.28 -6.03 -1.80
CA GLY A 213 15.98 -5.98 -1.09
C GLY A 213 14.84 -5.34 -1.90
N VAL A 214 15.05 -5.07 -3.19
CA VAL A 214 14.00 -4.58 -4.10
C VAL A 214 12.90 -5.65 -4.22
N THR A 215 11.67 -5.26 -3.90
CA THR A 215 10.47 -6.07 -4.17
C THR A 215 9.36 -5.20 -4.74
N PHE A 216 8.34 -5.83 -5.32
CA PHE A 216 7.26 -5.14 -6.01
C PHE A 216 5.91 -5.46 -5.39
N ALA A 217 5.06 -4.44 -5.32
CA ALA A 217 3.69 -4.48 -4.86
C ALA A 217 2.77 -3.97 -5.99
N PRO A 218 2.57 -4.75 -7.06
CA PRO A 218 1.71 -4.35 -8.17
C PRO A 218 0.26 -4.14 -7.72
N LYS A 219 -0.56 -3.59 -8.63
CA LYS A 219 -1.98 -3.39 -8.37
C LYS A 219 -2.67 -4.72 -8.08
N ILE A 220 -3.49 -4.74 -7.03
CA ILE A 220 -4.26 -5.94 -6.64
C ILE A 220 -5.31 -6.26 -7.71
N MET A 221 -5.25 -7.49 -8.20
CA MET A 221 -6.25 -8.08 -9.11
C MET A 221 -7.09 -9.13 -8.34
N PRO A 222 -8.27 -9.53 -8.85
CA PRO A 222 -9.12 -10.51 -8.17
C PRO A 222 -8.42 -11.82 -7.80
N GLU A 223 -7.44 -12.25 -8.60
CA GLU A 223 -6.65 -13.48 -8.41
C GLU A 223 -5.82 -13.44 -7.13
N PHE A 224 -5.42 -12.23 -6.68
CA PHE A 224 -4.67 -12.05 -5.44
C PHE A 224 -5.45 -12.56 -4.22
N ALA A 225 -6.79 -12.55 -4.28
CA ALA A 225 -7.63 -13.01 -3.17
C ALA A 225 -7.81 -14.53 -3.12
N VAL A 226 -7.35 -15.28 -4.12
CA VAL A 226 -7.57 -16.73 -4.19
C VAL A 226 -6.69 -17.44 -3.16
N VAL A 227 -7.31 -18.29 -2.33
CA VAL A 227 -6.58 -19.14 -1.40
C VAL A 227 -6.09 -20.38 -2.14
N ASP A 228 -4.78 -20.55 -2.21
CA ASP A 228 -4.16 -21.80 -2.64
C ASP A 228 -3.87 -22.70 -1.43
N TRP A 229 -4.83 -23.55 -1.09
CA TRP A 229 -4.74 -24.45 0.06
C TRP A 229 -3.53 -25.38 0.01
N ASN A 230 -3.04 -25.74 -1.18
CA ASN A 230 -1.93 -26.69 -1.32
C ASN A 230 -0.57 -26.06 -0.98
N SER A 231 -0.42 -24.76 -1.18
CA SER A 231 0.85 -24.05 -0.98
C SER A 231 0.84 -23.11 0.22
N MET A 232 -0.32 -22.61 0.63
CA MET A 232 -0.44 -21.64 1.72
C MET A 232 -0.62 -22.33 3.07
N THR A 233 0.23 -21.98 4.02
CA THR A 233 0.05 -22.29 5.45
C THR A 233 -1.08 -21.46 6.07
N SER A 234 -1.58 -21.85 7.24
CA SER A 234 -2.65 -21.12 7.93
C SER A 234 -2.29 -19.64 8.16
N ASN A 235 -1.03 -19.36 8.53
CA ASN A 235 -0.56 -17.99 8.71
C ASN A 235 -0.58 -17.18 7.40
N GLN A 236 -0.22 -17.80 6.26
CA GLN A 236 -0.31 -17.14 4.95
C GLN A 236 -1.77 -16.87 4.55
N VAL A 237 -2.68 -17.80 4.82
CA VAL A 237 -4.12 -17.61 4.58
C VAL A 237 -4.67 -16.46 5.45
N TYR A 238 -4.26 -16.40 6.73
CA TYR A 238 -4.64 -15.32 7.63
C TYR A 238 -4.04 -13.97 7.21
N ASN A 239 -2.77 -13.94 6.80
CA ASN A 239 -2.10 -12.75 6.26
C ASN A 239 -2.82 -12.23 5.02
N LEU A 240 -3.22 -13.12 4.11
CA LEU A 240 -4.04 -12.75 2.96
C LEU A 240 -5.37 -12.13 3.41
N TYR A 241 -6.08 -12.75 4.35
CA TYR A 241 -7.33 -12.22 4.91
C TYR A 241 -7.16 -10.82 5.51
N ARG A 242 -6.20 -10.63 6.44
CA ARG A 242 -6.01 -9.34 7.11
C ARG A 242 -5.51 -8.25 6.16
N SER A 243 -4.77 -8.62 5.10
CA SER A 243 -4.32 -7.69 4.06
C SER A 243 -5.45 -7.15 3.17
N LEU A 244 -6.55 -7.90 3.03
CA LEU A 244 -7.68 -7.55 2.17
C LEU A 244 -8.90 -7.03 2.94
N LYS A 245 -8.85 -7.02 4.28
CA LYS A 245 -9.97 -6.61 5.13
C LYS A 245 -10.51 -5.23 4.73
N GLY A 246 -11.82 -5.16 4.49
CA GLY A 246 -12.53 -3.94 4.07
C GLY A 246 -12.45 -3.64 2.57
N LEU A 247 -11.66 -4.40 1.80
CA LEU A 247 -11.55 -4.28 0.34
C LEU A 247 -12.25 -5.45 -0.36
N GLN A 248 -11.86 -6.67 -0.01
CA GLN A 248 -12.45 -7.91 -0.51
C GLN A 248 -12.16 -9.07 0.45
N SER A 249 -12.87 -10.18 0.30
CA SER A 249 -12.62 -11.38 1.08
C SER A 249 -11.78 -12.37 0.28
N PRO A 250 -10.91 -13.16 0.93
CA PRO A 250 -10.28 -14.31 0.29
C PRO A 250 -11.34 -15.23 -0.33
N THR A 251 -11.01 -15.82 -1.47
CA THR A 251 -11.90 -16.65 -2.27
C THR A 251 -11.41 -18.09 -2.35
N THR A 252 -12.36 -19.00 -2.46
CA THR A 252 -12.15 -20.44 -2.64
C THR A 252 -13.38 -21.03 -3.35
N SER A 253 -13.47 -22.34 -3.48
CA SER A 253 -14.66 -23.02 -3.98
C SER A 253 -15.13 -24.16 -3.08
N TRP A 254 -16.43 -24.45 -3.13
CA TRP A 254 -17.05 -25.63 -2.52
C TRP A 254 -17.96 -26.30 -3.55
N SER A 255 -17.71 -27.58 -3.85
CA SER A 255 -18.45 -28.36 -4.86
C SER A 255 -18.63 -27.60 -6.20
N GLY A 256 -17.57 -26.90 -6.65
CA GLY A 256 -17.54 -26.13 -7.90
C GLY A 256 -18.15 -24.72 -7.82
N LEU A 257 -18.80 -24.36 -6.71
CA LEU A 257 -19.34 -23.02 -6.50
C LEU A 257 -18.31 -22.11 -5.84
N GLN A 258 -18.17 -20.89 -6.37
CA GLN A 258 -17.30 -19.88 -5.76
C GLN A 258 -17.81 -19.50 -4.36
N MET A 259 -16.87 -19.29 -3.45
CA MET A 259 -17.14 -18.90 -2.07
C MET A 259 -16.14 -17.85 -1.59
N LYS A 260 -16.58 -16.97 -0.71
CA LYS A 260 -15.75 -16.02 0.03
C LYS A 260 -15.61 -16.46 1.48
N LEU A 261 -14.42 -16.29 2.04
CA LEU A 261 -14.14 -16.47 3.46
C LEU A 261 -14.21 -15.10 4.14
N THR A 262 -15.30 -14.82 4.85
CA THR A 262 -15.61 -13.44 5.30
C THR A 262 -15.11 -13.15 6.70
N ASP A 263 -14.90 -14.19 7.51
CA ASP A 263 -14.33 -14.08 8.85
C ASP A 263 -13.45 -15.29 9.17
N LEU A 264 -12.15 -15.03 9.36
CA LEU A 264 -11.12 -16.01 9.66
C LEU A 264 -10.41 -15.64 10.95
N GLU A 265 -9.90 -16.66 11.62
CA GLU A 265 -9.12 -16.56 12.84
C GLU A 265 -7.91 -17.48 12.74
N ASP A 266 -6.73 -16.95 13.03
CA ASP A 266 -5.53 -17.77 13.19
C ASP A 266 -5.70 -18.65 14.43
N CYS A 267 -5.57 -19.96 14.24
CA CYS A 267 -5.70 -20.90 15.34
C CYS A 267 -4.45 -20.94 16.23
N GLY A 268 -3.37 -20.27 15.82
CA GLY A 268 -2.04 -20.42 16.41
C GLY A 268 -1.58 -21.87 16.31
N HIS A 269 -0.96 -22.39 17.38
CA HIS A 269 -0.80 -23.83 17.56
C HIS A 269 -2.12 -24.41 18.10
N CYS A 270 -3.12 -24.57 17.24
CA CYS A 270 -4.21 -25.48 17.56
C CYS A 270 -3.58 -26.86 17.77
N GLY A 271 -3.67 -27.35 19.02
CA GLY A 271 -3.18 -28.66 19.41
C GLY A 271 -3.53 -29.67 18.32
N VAL A 272 -2.52 -30.40 17.88
CA VAL A 272 -2.57 -31.37 16.79
C VAL A 272 -3.92 -32.08 16.87
N LEU A 273 -4.81 -31.83 15.91
CA LEU A 273 -6.00 -32.65 15.78
C LEU A 273 -5.47 -34.05 15.51
N GLU A 274 -5.63 -34.96 16.48
CA GLU A 274 -5.03 -36.31 16.47
C GLU A 274 -5.43 -37.13 15.23
N ASP A 275 -6.43 -36.67 14.46
CA ASP A 275 -6.85 -37.17 13.15
C ASP A 275 -6.17 -36.42 11.97
N CYS A 276 -4.86 -36.56 11.78
CA CYS A 276 -4.09 -35.88 10.71
C CYS A 276 -4.05 -36.61 9.34
N GLU A 277 -5.08 -37.35 8.94
CA GLU A 277 -5.12 -38.06 7.64
C GLU A 277 -5.70 -37.25 6.47
N MET A 278 -5.85 -35.92 6.60
CA MET A 278 -6.63 -35.15 5.62
C MET A 278 -5.79 -34.08 4.93
N SER A 279 -5.84 -34.08 3.60
CA SER A 279 -5.00 -33.24 2.74
C SER A 279 -5.43 -31.76 2.78
N PRO A 280 -4.57 -30.83 2.34
CA PRO A 280 -4.91 -29.42 2.31
C PRO A 280 -6.24 -29.14 1.59
N GLY A 281 -6.98 -28.17 2.13
CA GLY A 281 -8.34 -27.83 1.73
C GLY A 281 -9.43 -28.60 2.47
N TYR A 282 -9.11 -29.67 3.21
CA TYR A 282 -10.14 -30.43 3.94
C TYR A 282 -10.85 -29.57 5.00
N VAL A 283 -12.18 -29.73 5.12
CA VAL A 283 -13.04 -28.96 6.03
C VAL A 283 -13.67 -29.84 7.10
N LYS A 284 -13.35 -29.60 8.37
CA LYS A 284 -13.99 -30.21 9.55
C LYS A 284 -14.82 -29.17 10.29
N TYR A 285 -16.03 -29.50 10.71
CA TYR A 285 -16.79 -28.64 11.62
C TYR A 285 -16.37 -28.92 13.07
N ASP A 286 -15.93 -27.87 13.76
CA ASP A 286 -15.63 -27.89 15.19
C ASP A 286 -16.87 -27.43 15.97
N LYS A 287 -17.55 -28.39 16.60
CA LYS A 287 -18.75 -28.16 17.41
C LYS A 287 -18.48 -27.30 18.64
N THR A 288 -17.28 -27.37 19.21
CA THR A 288 -16.91 -26.67 20.45
C THR A 288 -16.82 -25.17 20.19
N ASN A 289 -16.06 -24.77 19.18
CA ASN A 289 -15.89 -23.36 18.84
C ASN A 289 -16.94 -22.84 17.84
N ARG A 290 -17.80 -23.73 17.31
CA ARG A 290 -18.79 -23.43 16.25
C ARG A 290 -18.12 -22.80 15.02
N THR A 291 -16.98 -23.36 14.61
CA THR A 291 -16.18 -22.89 13.46
C THR A 291 -15.93 -24.03 12.48
N LEU A 292 -15.53 -23.69 11.26
CA LEU A 292 -14.92 -24.65 10.34
C LEU A 292 -13.41 -24.61 10.58
N ILE A 293 -12.80 -25.78 10.74
CA ILE A 293 -11.36 -25.95 10.70
C ILE A 293 -11.00 -26.42 9.30
N VAL A 294 -10.12 -25.67 8.64
CA VAL A 294 -9.62 -26.01 7.30
C VAL A 294 -8.14 -26.35 7.38
N THR A 295 -7.77 -27.53 6.86
CA THR A 295 -6.38 -27.95 6.75
C THR A 295 -5.70 -27.15 5.64
N CYS A 296 -4.54 -26.58 5.95
CA CYS A 296 -3.70 -25.79 5.05
C CYS A 296 -2.41 -26.57 4.74
N ALA A 297 -1.51 -25.98 3.96
CA ALA A 297 -0.18 -26.56 3.72
C ALA A 297 0.60 -26.78 5.03
N SER A 298 1.54 -27.72 5.00
CA SER A 298 2.37 -28.10 6.17
C SER A 298 1.55 -28.57 7.39
N HIS A 299 0.36 -29.15 7.17
CA HIS A 299 -0.56 -29.62 8.22
C HIS A 299 -0.93 -28.54 9.26
N SER A 300 -0.88 -27.27 8.85
CA SER A 300 -1.38 -26.15 9.64
C SER A 300 -2.89 -26.00 9.47
N HIS A 301 -3.57 -25.31 10.38
CA HIS A 301 -5.03 -25.19 10.34
C HIS A 301 -5.49 -23.75 10.54
N ILE A 302 -6.57 -23.38 9.85
CA ILE A 302 -7.21 -22.07 9.97
C ILE A 302 -8.68 -22.22 10.38
N ARG A 303 -9.17 -21.33 11.26
CA ARG A 303 -10.58 -21.29 11.64
C ARG A 303 -11.32 -20.32 10.75
N VAL A 304 -12.48 -20.77 10.26
CA VAL A 304 -13.40 -19.96 9.49
C VAL A 304 -14.71 -19.87 10.25
N ARG A 305 -15.10 -18.63 10.61
CA ARG A 305 -16.32 -18.33 11.37
C ARG A 305 -17.50 -18.03 10.45
N GLN A 306 -17.23 -17.39 9.31
CA GLN A 306 -18.26 -17.01 8.34
C GLN A 306 -17.78 -17.20 6.90
N VAL A 307 -18.71 -17.62 6.05
CA VAL A 307 -18.49 -17.81 4.62
C VAL A 307 -19.65 -17.22 3.82
N GLN A 308 -19.41 -16.97 2.54
CA GLN A 308 -20.46 -16.59 1.60
C GLN A 308 -20.31 -17.42 0.32
N VAL A 309 -21.25 -18.34 0.09
CA VAL A 309 -21.37 -19.08 -1.17
C VAL A 309 -22.01 -18.17 -2.22
N HIS A 310 -21.55 -18.27 -3.47
CA HIS A 310 -22.11 -17.51 -4.59
C HIS A 310 -23.64 -17.64 -4.65
N GLY A 311 -24.32 -16.50 -4.86
CA GLY A 311 -25.79 -16.43 -4.87
C GLY A 311 -26.47 -16.51 -3.50
N ARG A 312 -25.72 -16.60 -2.39
CA ARG A 312 -26.27 -16.68 -1.02
C ARG A 312 -25.81 -15.51 -0.14
N LYS A 313 -26.57 -15.27 0.93
CA LYS A 313 -26.17 -14.36 2.02
C LYS A 313 -24.97 -14.94 2.77
N VAL A 314 -24.21 -14.06 3.43
CA VAL A 314 -23.17 -14.47 4.39
C VAL A 314 -23.82 -15.36 5.45
N MET A 315 -23.16 -16.47 5.80
CA MET A 315 -23.67 -17.46 6.74
C MET A 315 -22.59 -17.87 7.75
N SER A 316 -23.03 -18.32 8.92
CA SER A 316 -22.13 -18.83 9.95
C SER A 316 -21.54 -20.18 9.55
N ALA A 317 -20.42 -20.55 10.17
CA ALA A 317 -19.85 -21.90 10.06
C ALA A 317 -20.86 -23.01 10.41
N THR A 318 -21.73 -22.77 11.39
CA THR A 318 -22.80 -23.69 11.79
C THR A 318 -23.84 -23.86 10.68
N ASP A 319 -24.31 -22.76 10.09
CA ASP A 319 -25.27 -22.81 8.99
C ASP A 319 -24.67 -23.47 7.75
N PHE A 320 -23.40 -23.17 7.45
CA PHE A 320 -22.67 -23.83 6.38
C PHE A 320 -22.53 -25.33 6.63
N ASN A 321 -22.23 -25.73 7.87
CA ASN A 321 -22.17 -27.14 8.24
C ASN A 321 -23.50 -27.86 8.01
N ASN A 322 -24.61 -27.29 8.49
CA ASN A 322 -25.95 -27.89 8.36
C ASN A 322 -26.43 -27.90 6.90
N GLY A 323 -26.10 -26.87 6.14
CA GLY A 323 -26.54 -26.70 4.76
C GLY A 323 -25.72 -27.48 3.72
N PHE A 324 -24.42 -27.63 3.95
CA PHE A 324 -23.45 -28.12 2.97
C PHE A 324 -22.62 -29.30 3.50
N VAL A 325 -21.86 -29.11 4.58
CA VAL A 325 -20.87 -30.12 5.05
C VAL A 325 -21.51 -31.44 5.45
N MET A 326 -22.60 -31.40 6.24
CA MET A 326 -23.31 -32.60 6.70
C MET A 326 -23.93 -33.42 5.57
N LYS A 327 -24.26 -32.77 4.45
CA LYS A 327 -24.88 -33.40 3.28
C LYS A 327 -23.86 -33.99 2.31
N GLU A 328 -22.58 -33.73 2.54
CA GLU A 328 -21.49 -34.13 1.67
C GLU A 328 -20.68 -35.27 2.33
N LEU A 329 -20.25 -36.23 1.50
CA LEU A 329 -19.39 -37.32 1.94
C LEU A 329 -18.05 -36.76 2.44
N ALA A 330 -17.46 -37.38 3.47
CA ALA A 330 -16.19 -36.92 4.04
C ALA A 330 -15.09 -36.75 2.96
N SER A 331 -14.99 -37.70 2.01
CA SER A 331 -14.04 -37.65 0.89
C SER A 331 -14.22 -36.47 -0.07
N LYS A 332 -15.32 -35.72 0.03
CA LYS A 332 -15.64 -34.56 -0.84
C LYS A 332 -15.65 -33.23 -0.09
N ARG A 333 -15.39 -33.20 1.23
CA ARG A 333 -15.41 -31.98 2.06
C ARG A 333 -14.14 -31.14 1.90
N TYR A 334 -13.97 -30.56 0.72
CA TYR A 334 -12.78 -29.79 0.39
C TYR A 334 -13.14 -28.39 -0.11
N PHE A 335 -12.46 -27.41 0.47
CA PHE A 335 -12.21 -26.15 -0.20
C PHE A 335 -11.13 -26.34 -1.25
N LYS A 336 -11.40 -25.83 -2.46
CA LYS A 336 -10.48 -25.98 -3.59
C LYS A 336 -10.12 -24.63 -4.18
N TYR A 337 -8.91 -24.56 -4.72
CA TYR A 337 -8.46 -23.48 -5.57
C TYR A 337 -9.48 -23.26 -6.70
N ILE A 338 -9.77 -21.99 -7.00
CA ILE A 338 -10.58 -21.62 -8.15
C ILE A 338 -9.65 -20.89 -9.12
N ASP A 339 -9.55 -21.40 -10.35
CA ASP A 339 -8.94 -20.63 -11.42
C ASP A 339 -9.98 -19.60 -11.89
N CYS A 340 -9.80 -18.34 -11.51
CA CYS A 340 -10.68 -17.23 -11.86
C CYS A 340 -10.88 -17.09 -13.39
N ILE A 341 -9.91 -17.50 -14.20
CA ILE A 341 -9.98 -17.43 -15.67
C ILE A 341 -10.93 -18.49 -16.22
N SER A 342 -10.88 -19.70 -15.65
CA SER A 342 -11.75 -20.81 -16.07
C SER A 342 -13.23 -20.55 -15.77
N TYR A 343 -13.54 -19.91 -14.63
CA TYR A 343 -14.91 -19.68 -14.20
C TYR A 343 -15.63 -18.59 -14.99
N LEU A 344 -14.93 -17.50 -15.36
CA LEU A 344 -15.49 -16.46 -16.23
C LEU A 344 -15.86 -17.05 -17.61
N ARG A 345 -15.06 -17.97 -18.15
CA ARG A 345 -15.39 -18.65 -19.42
C ARG A 345 -16.64 -19.53 -19.31
N THR A 346 -16.86 -20.22 -18.19
CA THR A 346 -18.09 -21.00 -17.99
C THR A 346 -19.33 -20.15 -17.77
N CYS A 347 -19.23 -18.98 -17.12
CA CYS A 347 -20.38 -18.08 -16.93
C CYS A 347 -20.81 -17.37 -18.23
N PHE A 348 -19.88 -17.09 -19.15
CA PHE A 348 -20.20 -16.51 -20.46
C PHE A 348 -20.57 -17.54 -21.53
N SER A 349 -20.38 -18.84 -21.28
CA SER A 349 -20.77 -19.91 -22.21
C SER A 349 -22.24 -20.33 -22.11
N THR A 350 -22.98 -19.85 -21.11
CA THR A 350 -24.42 -20.14 -20.91
C THR A 350 -25.33 -19.00 -21.35
N THR A 351 -24.86 -18.12 -22.25
CA THR A 351 -25.66 -16.99 -22.77
C THR A 351 -25.51 -16.77 -24.27
N LEU A 352 -25.35 -17.86 -25.04
CA LEU A 352 -25.54 -17.86 -26.49
C LEU A 352 -26.63 -18.85 -26.87
#